data_AF-A0A416ENB7-F1
#
_entry.id   AF-A0A416ENB7-F1
#
_cell.length_a   1.000
_cell.length_b   1.000
_cell.length_c   1.000
_cell.angle_alpha   90.00
_cell.angle_beta   90.00
_cell.angle_gamma   90.00
#
_symmetry.space_group_name_H-M   'P 1'
#
loop_
_entity.id
_entity.type
_entity.pdbx_description
1 polymer ?
#
loop_
_entity_poly.entity_id
_entity_poly.type
_entity_poly.pdbx_seq_one_letter_code
_entity_poly.pdbx_strand_id
1 'polypeptide(L)'
;MLVRPVCDEPSYQLYDDGLIFLSGLGFPVWWEVLERVQDLVKGKRTRKNFVRGFTLHTKLVLTTTVILLFGGALLILALDWNNASSLGSLKPAQKAMAAFFQSVTTRTAGFETIPQANFSDGSAMVSMILMFIGGSPMGTAGGVKTTTVAILLVVVASYIRGDSDTVVWGRKVMEENIRTAVVIFFFALTMAFTATVLLISVTGSPLLDCLYEIVSAVATVD
;
A
#
# COMPACT_ATOMS: atom_id res chain seq x y z
N MET A 1 7.01 10.07 -24.62
CA MET A 1 6.65 8.74 -25.15
C MET A 1 5.19 8.54 -24.78
N LEU A 2 4.30 8.48 -25.77
CA LEU A 2 2.85 8.68 -25.60
C LEU A 2 2.21 7.51 -24.82
N VAL A 3 1.97 7.69 -23.52
CA VAL A 3 1.13 6.81 -22.71
C VAL A 3 -0.31 6.99 -23.21
N ARG A 4 -0.83 6.01 -23.94
CA ARG A 4 -2.27 5.94 -24.23
C ARG A 4 -3.02 5.82 -22.89
N PRO A 5 -4.19 6.44 -22.71
CA PRO A 5 -4.98 6.21 -21.51
C PRO A 5 -5.32 4.72 -21.41
N VAL A 6 -4.72 4.04 -20.45
CA VAL A 6 -4.88 2.59 -20.20
C VAL A 6 -6.34 2.23 -19.84
N CYS A 7 -7.21 3.22 -19.64
CA CYS A 7 -8.62 3.05 -19.33
C CYS A 7 -9.46 2.32 -20.40
N ASP A 8 -9.01 2.28 -21.67
CA ASP A 8 -9.84 1.72 -22.76
C ASP A 8 -9.63 0.21 -22.99
N GLU A 9 -8.52 -0.37 -22.50
CA GLU A 9 -8.21 -1.78 -22.68
C GLU A 9 -8.08 -2.50 -21.32
N PRO A 10 -9.15 -3.17 -20.84
CA PRO A 10 -9.16 -3.80 -19.51
C PRO A 10 -8.13 -4.93 -19.37
N SER A 11 -7.64 -5.48 -20.48
CA SER A 11 -6.59 -6.50 -20.53
C SER A 11 -5.26 -5.96 -19.96
N TYR A 12 -4.77 -4.82 -20.45
CA TYR A 12 -3.49 -4.23 -20.01
C TYR A 12 -3.53 -3.79 -18.55
N GLN A 13 -4.65 -3.19 -18.12
CA GLN A 13 -4.82 -2.76 -16.73
C GLN A 13 -4.68 -3.93 -15.75
N LEU A 14 -5.26 -5.10 -16.07
CA LEU A 14 -5.13 -6.32 -15.27
C LEU A 14 -3.71 -6.89 -15.27
N TYR A 15 -2.97 -6.78 -16.39
CA TYR A 15 -1.58 -7.21 -16.45
C TYR A 15 -0.67 -6.35 -15.56
N ASP A 16 -0.82 -5.03 -15.63
CA ASP A 16 -0.05 -4.08 -14.83
C ASP A 16 -0.38 -4.23 -13.33
N ASP A 17 -1.66 -4.29 -12.97
CA ASP A 17 -2.08 -4.56 -11.59
C ASP A 17 -1.48 -5.86 -11.06
N GLY A 18 -1.47 -6.90 -11.89
CA GLY A 18 -0.85 -8.19 -11.58
C GLY A 18 0.66 -8.07 -11.33
N LEU A 19 1.39 -7.38 -12.21
CA LEU A 19 2.84 -7.17 -12.12
C LEU A 19 3.23 -6.34 -10.89
N ILE A 20 2.46 -5.30 -10.58
CA ILE A 20 2.68 -4.44 -9.41
C ILE A 20 2.40 -5.21 -8.12
N PHE A 21 1.30 -5.98 -8.10
CA PHE A 21 0.98 -6.84 -6.96
C PHE A 21 2.05 -7.92 -6.73
N LEU A 22 2.53 -8.53 -7.82
CA LEU A 22 3.62 -9.53 -7.81
C LEU A 22 4.93 -8.94 -7.25
N SER A 23 5.32 -7.73 -7.68
CA SER A 23 6.57 -7.09 -7.25
C SER A 23 6.51 -6.55 -5.81
N GLY A 24 5.34 -6.08 -5.36
CA GLY A 24 5.16 -5.46 -4.05
C GLY A 24 5.05 -6.41 -2.85
N LEU A 25 4.76 -7.71 -3.06
CA LEU A 25 4.51 -8.69 -1.99
C LEU A 25 5.79 -9.23 -1.29
N GLY A 26 6.96 -9.05 -1.88
CA GLY A 26 8.24 -9.50 -1.33
C GLY A 26 8.51 -11.00 -1.55
N PHE A 27 9.77 -11.32 -1.88
CA PHE A 27 10.20 -12.70 -2.21
C PHE A 27 9.87 -13.76 -1.13
N PRO A 28 9.97 -13.47 0.19
CA PRO A 28 9.67 -14.45 1.24
C PRO A 28 8.20 -14.89 1.24
N VAL A 29 7.27 -13.98 0.92
CA VAL A 29 5.83 -14.29 0.86
C VAL A 29 5.55 -15.18 -0.35
N TRP A 30 6.16 -14.87 -1.49
CA TRP A 30 6.03 -15.69 -2.70
C TRP A 30 6.54 -17.11 -2.49
N TRP A 31 7.70 -17.26 -1.86
CA TRP A 31 8.26 -18.57 -1.57
C TRP A 31 7.34 -19.38 -0.65
N GLU A 32 6.83 -18.76 0.43
CA GLU A 32 5.94 -19.43 1.38
C GLU A 32 4.56 -19.78 0.78
N VAL A 33 4.07 -18.99 -0.18
CA VAL A 33 2.83 -19.27 -0.92
C VAL A 33 3.06 -20.40 -1.93
N LEU A 34 4.11 -20.32 -2.74
CA LEU A 34 4.44 -21.32 -3.77
C LEU A 34 4.69 -22.71 -3.18
N GLU A 35 5.49 -22.78 -2.13
CA GLU A 35 5.78 -24.04 -1.42
C GLU A 35 4.49 -24.67 -0.88
N ARG A 36 3.57 -23.86 -0.34
CA ARG A 36 2.29 -24.35 0.17
C ARG A 36 1.27 -24.70 -0.90
N VAL A 37 1.26 -23.98 -2.02
CA VAL A 37 0.41 -24.31 -3.17
C VAL A 37 0.86 -25.64 -3.77
N GLN A 38 2.18 -25.87 -3.88
CA GLN A 38 2.72 -27.16 -4.30
C GLN A 38 2.37 -28.29 -3.33
N ASP A 39 2.40 -28.06 -2.01
CA ASP A 39 2.00 -29.05 -1.01
C ASP A 39 0.50 -29.41 -1.05
N LEU A 40 -0.36 -28.43 -1.39
CA LEU A 40 -1.79 -28.65 -1.64
C LEU A 40 -2.01 -29.47 -2.91
N VAL A 41 -1.35 -29.10 -4.01
CA VAL A 41 -1.48 -29.75 -5.32
C VAL A 41 -0.94 -31.18 -5.28
N LYS A 42 0.12 -31.44 -4.48
CA LYS A 42 0.67 -32.78 -4.25
C LYS A 42 -0.14 -33.62 -3.25
N GLY A 43 -1.29 -33.12 -2.77
CA GLY A 43 -2.21 -33.84 -1.88
C GLY A 43 -1.65 -34.09 -0.46
N LYS A 44 -0.52 -33.48 -0.09
CA LYS A 44 0.15 -33.72 1.20
C LYS A 44 -0.51 -32.99 2.38
N ARG A 45 -1.45 -32.07 2.13
CA ARG A 45 -2.19 -31.33 3.18
C ARG A 45 -3.64 -31.02 2.80
N THR A 46 -4.53 -31.08 3.79
CA THR A 46 -5.94 -30.64 3.69
C THR A 46 -6.05 -29.10 3.67
N ARG A 47 -7.02 -28.56 2.92
CA ARG A 47 -7.32 -27.11 2.76
C ARG A 47 -7.34 -26.30 4.08
N LYS A 48 -7.74 -26.92 5.20
CA LYS A 48 -7.73 -26.29 6.54
C LYS A 48 -6.33 -26.02 7.13
N ASN A 49 -5.31 -26.82 6.78
CA ASN A 49 -3.93 -26.62 7.24
C ASN A 49 -3.13 -25.65 6.37
N PHE A 50 -3.63 -25.30 5.19
CA PHE A 50 -3.01 -24.32 4.29
C PHE A 50 -2.98 -22.93 4.93
N VAL A 51 -4.13 -22.45 5.43
CA VAL A 51 -4.26 -21.11 6.03
C VAL A 51 -3.61 -21.03 7.42
N ARG A 52 -3.57 -22.15 8.15
CA ARG A 52 -2.95 -22.23 9.49
C ARG A 52 -1.42 -22.27 9.45
N GLY A 53 -0.83 -22.72 8.35
CA GLY A 53 0.61 -22.90 8.20
C GLY A 53 1.41 -21.60 8.10
N PHE A 54 0.83 -20.51 7.57
CA PHE A 54 1.56 -19.26 7.32
C PHE A 54 2.23 -18.68 8.56
N THR A 55 3.47 -18.22 8.40
CA THR A 55 4.18 -17.42 9.40
C THR A 55 3.36 -16.17 9.77
N LEU A 56 3.57 -15.64 10.98
CA LEU A 56 2.92 -14.38 11.39
C LEU A 56 3.25 -13.25 10.42
N HIS A 57 4.50 -13.19 9.98
CA HIS A 57 5.00 -12.19 9.06
C HIS A 57 4.19 -12.20 7.76
N THR A 58 4.04 -13.38 7.14
CA THR A 58 3.26 -13.51 5.89
C THR A 58 1.78 -13.23 6.08
N LYS A 59 1.18 -13.65 7.21
CA LYS A 59 -0.22 -13.29 7.50
C LYS A 59 -0.40 -11.79 7.67
N LEU A 60 0.50 -11.12 8.40
CA LEU A 60 0.48 -9.67 8.59
C LEU A 60 0.61 -8.95 7.27
N VAL A 61 1.60 -9.30 6.45
CA VAL A 61 1.82 -8.68 5.13
C VAL A 61 0.59 -8.84 4.25
N LEU A 62 0.09 -10.07 4.11
CA LEU A 62 -0.99 -10.37 3.17
C LEU A 62 -2.31 -9.70 3.58
N THR A 63 -2.64 -9.73 4.86
CA THR A 63 -3.85 -9.05 5.38
C THR A 63 -3.75 -7.53 5.25
N THR A 64 -2.61 -6.96 5.62
CA THR A 64 -2.40 -5.50 5.56
C THR A 64 -2.42 -5.01 4.11
N THR A 65 -1.80 -5.74 3.19
CA THR A 65 -1.80 -5.40 1.75
C THR A 65 -3.20 -5.45 1.16
N VAL A 66 -3.99 -6.48 1.47
CA VAL A 66 -5.39 -6.56 1.01
C VAL A 66 -6.20 -5.39 1.57
N ILE A 67 -6.08 -5.09 2.87
CA ILE A 67 -6.80 -3.97 3.49
C ILE A 67 -6.43 -2.64 2.83
N LEU A 68 -5.14 -2.39 2.57
CA LEU A 68 -4.69 -1.15 1.97
C LEU A 68 -5.11 -1.00 0.50
N LEU A 69 -5.09 -2.08 -0.28
CA LEU A 69 -5.53 -2.04 -1.68
C LEU A 69 -7.04 -1.82 -1.81
N PHE A 70 -7.84 -2.62 -1.10
CA PHE A 70 -9.30 -2.48 -1.20
C PHE A 70 -9.80 -1.26 -0.44
N GLY A 71 -9.21 -0.93 0.70
CA GLY A 71 -9.53 0.27 1.48
C GLY A 71 -9.14 1.54 0.75
N GLY A 72 -7.94 1.60 0.16
CA GLY A 72 -7.50 2.71 -0.66
C GLY A 72 -8.37 2.92 -1.88
N ALA A 73 -8.66 1.84 -2.63
CA ALA A 73 -9.55 1.88 -3.79
C ALA A 73 -10.95 2.39 -3.42
N LEU A 74 -11.52 1.93 -2.31
CA LEU A 74 -12.84 2.34 -1.85
C LEU A 74 -12.85 3.82 -1.43
N LEU A 75 -11.82 4.29 -0.73
CA LEU A 75 -11.71 5.70 -0.33
C LEU A 75 -11.56 6.63 -1.54
N ILE A 76 -10.66 6.30 -2.48
CA ILE A 76 -10.49 7.07 -3.73
C ILE A 76 -11.80 7.08 -4.52
N LEU A 77 -12.44 5.91 -4.66
CA LEU A 77 -13.71 5.80 -5.37
C LEU A 77 -14.82 6.63 -4.71
N ALA A 78 -14.89 6.66 -3.38
CA ALA A 78 -15.90 7.41 -2.64
C ALA A 78 -15.67 8.93 -2.72
N LEU A 79 -14.41 9.37 -2.65
CA LEU A 79 -14.04 10.78 -2.68
C LEU A 79 -14.16 11.40 -4.08
N ASP A 80 -13.79 10.66 -5.13
CA ASP A 80 -13.82 11.15 -6.51
C ASP A 80 -15.03 10.65 -7.33
N TRP A 81 -16.01 9.96 -6.73
CA TRP A 81 -17.15 9.38 -7.44
C TRP A 81 -17.85 10.36 -8.39
N ASN A 82 -18.05 11.59 -7.92
CA ASN A 82 -18.73 12.68 -8.63
C ASN A 82 -17.78 13.72 -9.21
N ASN A 83 -16.47 13.55 -9.05
CA ASN A 83 -15.52 14.55 -9.50
C ASN A 83 -15.33 14.47 -11.02
N ALA A 84 -15.86 15.46 -11.74
CA ALA A 84 -15.85 15.48 -13.20
C ALA A 84 -14.44 15.54 -13.81
N SER A 85 -13.44 16.05 -13.08
CA SER A 85 -12.05 16.10 -13.54
C SER A 85 -11.32 14.76 -13.45
N SER A 86 -11.83 13.81 -12.66
CA SER A 86 -11.21 12.50 -12.43
C SER A 86 -12.14 11.34 -12.81
N LEU A 87 -12.79 10.68 -11.84
CA LEU A 87 -13.60 9.49 -12.04
C LEU A 87 -15.03 9.79 -12.51
N GLY A 88 -15.50 11.02 -12.35
CA GLY A 88 -16.89 11.42 -12.58
C GLY A 88 -17.42 11.12 -13.97
N SER A 89 -16.59 11.26 -15.01
CA SER A 89 -16.92 11.09 -16.43
C SER A 89 -16.98 9.64 -16.91
N LEU A 90 -16.47 8.68 -16.12
CA LEU A 90 -16.38 7.28 -16.50
C LEU A 90 -17.66 6.48 -16.17
N LYS A 91 -17.87 5.35 -16.85
CA LYS A 91 -18.95 4.41 -16.51
C LYS A 91 -18.69 3.80 -15.12
N PRO A 92 -19.72 3.41 -14.34
CA PRO A 92 -19.54 2.88 -12.98
C PRO A 92 -18.54 1.72 -12.86
N ALA A 93 -18.53 0.80 -13.83
CA ALA A 93 -17.56 -0.30 -13.87
C ALA A 93 -16.11 0.19 -14.12
N GLN A 94 -15.94 1.17 -15.00
CA GLN A 94 -14.64 1.80 -15.28
C GLN A 94 -14.16 2.62 -14.08
N LYS A 95 -15.06 3.27 -13.33
CA LYS A 95 -14.71 3.98 -12.07
C LYS A 95 -14.10 3.03 -11.05
N ALA A 96 -14.72 1.87 -10.85
CA ALA A 96 -14.23 0.88 -9.91
C ALA A 96 -12.85 0.34 -10.32
N MET A 97 -12.65 0.04 -11.62
CA MET A 97 -11.35 -0.40 -12.13
C MET A 97 -10.27 0.69 -12.01
N ALA A 98 -10.59 1.93 -12.38
CA ALA A 98 -9.66 3.05 -12.27
C ALA A 98 -9.27 3.34 -10.82
N ALA A 99 -10.22 3.33 -9.88
CA ALA A 99 -9.92 3.52 -8.45
C ALA A 99 -9.09 2.36 -7.87
N PHE A 100 -9.35 1.12 -8.31
CA PHE A 100 -8.55 -0.03 -7.90
C PHE A 100 -7.12 0.07 -8.43
N PHE A 101 -6.95 0.34 -9.71
CA PHE A 101 -5.64 0.56 -10.33
C PHE A 101 -4.89 1.70 -9.65
N GLN A 102 -5.58 2.79 -9.34
CA GLN A 102 -4.99 3.90 -8.61
C GLN A 102 -4.48 3.47 -7.23
N SER A 103 -5.26 2.67 -6.50
CA SER A 103 -4.80 2.16 -5.21
C SER A 103 -3.64 1.17 -5.31
N VAL A 104 -3.49 0.45 -6.43
CA VAL A 104 -2.37 -0.46 -6.68
C VAL A 104 -1.12 0.32 -7.06
N THR A 105 -1.25 1.26 -8.00
CA THR A 105 -0.13 2.02 -8.55
C THR A 105 0.51 2.96 -7.53
N THR A 106 -0.29 3.64 -6.69
CA THR A 106 0.22 4.57 -5.67
C THR A 106 1.03 3.87 -4.60
N ARG A 107 1.03 2.53 -4.54
CA ARG A 107 1.84 1.80 -3.55
C ARG A 107 3.26 1.48 -4.01
N THR A 108 3.60 1.67 -5.30
CA THR A 108 4.96 1.38 -5.82
C THR A 108 5.27 1.73 -7.28
N ALA A 109 4.28 1.93 -8.14
CA ALA A 109 4.50 1.79 -9.59
C ALA A 109 4.48 3.10 -10.38
N GLY A 110 3.90 4.17 -9.83
CA GLY A 110 3.89 5.50 -10.45
C GLY A 110 3.02 5.62 -11.71
N PHE A 111 2.49 4.52 -12.24
CA PHE A 111 1.62 4.55 -13.41
C PHE A 111 0.31 5.28 -13.14
N GLU A 112 -0.12 6.12 -14.07
CA GLU A 112 -1.37 6.87 -13.97
C GLU A 112 -2.33 6.46 -15.07
N THR A 113 -3.55 6.06 -14.70
CA THR A 113 -4.67 5.91 -15.65
C THR A 113 -5.45 7.21 -15.80
N ILE A 114 -5.53 7.98 -14.71
CA ILE A 114 -6.14 9.31 -14.62
C ILE A 114 -5.06 10.24 -14.04
N PRO A 115 -4.86 11.45 -14.59
CA PRO A 115 -3.89 12.40 -14.05
C PRO A 115 -4.12 12.64 -12.55
N GLN A 116 -3.11 12.37 -11.72
CA GLN A 116 -3.24 12.53 -10.26
C GLN A 116 -3.46 14.00 -9.87
N ALA A 117 -3.01 14.94 -10.71
CA ALA A 117 -3.28 16.37 -10.57
C ALA A 117 -4.78 16.74 -10.61
N ASN A 118 -5.64 15.86 -11.13
CA ASN A 118 -7.09 16.11 -11.21
C ASN A 118 -7.88 15.53 -10.04
N PHE A 119 -7.21 14.86 -9.10
CA PHE A 119 -7.86 14.35 -7.90
C PHE A 119 -8.28 15.46 -6.95
N SER A 120 -9.36 15.21 -6.21
CA SER A 120 -9.71 16.06 -5.08
C SER A 120 -8.60 16.05 -4.03
N ASP A 121 -8.47 17.12 -3.24
CA ASP A 121 -7.52 17.20 -2.13
C ASP A 121 -7.62 15.98 -1.20
N GLY A 122 -8.84 15.48 -0.97
CA GLY A 122 -9.08 14.26 -0.18
C GLY A 122 -8.45 13.01 -0.80
N SER A 123 -8.67 12.78 -2.10
CA SER A 123 -8.07 11.65 -2.82
C SER A 123 -6.56 11.76 -2.93
N ALA A 124 -6.03 12.98 -3.06
CA ALA A 124 -4.59 13.24 -3.02
C ALA A 124 -4.01 12.88 -1.65
N MET A 125 -4.67 13.25 -0.55
CA MET A 125 -4.27 12.84 0.80
C MET A 125 -4.28 11.32 1.00
N VAL A 126 -5.32 10.64 0.50
CA VAL A 126 -5.37 9.16 0.55
C VAL A 126 -4.21 8.56 -0.25
N SER A 127 -3.95 9.07 -1.45
CA SER A 127 -2.83 8.63 -2.29
C SER A 127 -1.48 8.80 -1.58
N MET A 128 -1.25 9.94 -0.93
CA MET A 128 -0.03 10.19 -0.14
C MET A 128 0.12 9.19 1.02
N ILE A 129 -0.96 8.87 1.73
CA ILE A 129 -0.92 7.85 2.78
C ILE A 129 -0.57 6.47 2.19
N LEU A 130 -1.15 6.10 1.05
CA LEU A 130 -0.87 4.83 0.39
C LEU A 130 0.56 4.74 -0.14
N MET A 131 1.13 5.85 -0.65
CA MET A 131 2.53 5.95 -1.09
C MET A 131 3.48 5.83 0.10
N PHE A 132 3.19 6.56 1.18
CA PHE A 132 3.99 6.48 2.40
C PHE A 132 4.02 5.07 2.99
N ILE A 133 2.87 4.36 2.96
CA ILE A 133 2.76 2.94 3.31
C ILE A 133 3.08 2.08 2.08
N GLY A 134 4.37 2.02 1.76
CA GLY A 134 4.90 1.28 0.63
C GLY A 134 4.76 -0.25 0.75
N GLY A 135 5.55 -0.97 -0.03
CA GLY A 135 5.41 -2.41 -0.19
C GLY A 135 5.98 -3.26 0.95
N SER A 136 5.99 -4.56 0.70
CA SER A 136 6.33 -5.58 1.69
C SER A 136 7.86 -5.73 1.85
N PRO A 137 8.33 -6.33 2.96
CA PRO A 137 9.76 -6.57 3.17
C PRO A 137 10.37 -7.42 2.05
N MET A 138 11.58 -7.06 1.61
CA MET A 138 12.30 -7.74 0.52
C MET A 138 11.55 -7.70 -0.83
N GLY A 139 10.67 -6.72 -1.03
CA GLY A 139 10.13 -6.30 -2.34
C GLY A 139 10.89 -5.08 -2.89
N THR A 140 10.63 -4.75 -4.15
CA THR A 140 11.25 -3.61 -4.88
C THR A 140 10.68 -2.24 -4.49
N ALA A 141 9.71 -2.24 -3.58
CA ALA A 141 8.97 -1.07 -3.12
C ALA A 141 9.74 -0.15 -2.16
N GLY A 142 9.70 1.16 -2.38
CA GLY A 142 10.14 2.18 -1.42
C GLY A 142 9.14 2.40 -0.27
N GLY A 143 9.34 3.49 0.49
CA GLY A 143 8.46 3.90 1.58
C GLY A 143 8.55 3.08 2.88
N VAL A 144 7.68 3.39 3.83
CA VAL A 144 7.59 2.66 5.11
C VAL A 144 6.96 1.30 4.86
N LYS A 145 7.68 0.24 5.22
CA LYS A 145 7.25 -1.14 4.95
C LYS A 145 5.90 -1.46 5.59
N THR A 146 5.09 -2.25 4.88
CA THR A 146 3.77 -2.69 5.38
C THR A 146 3.83 -3.36 6.75
N THR A 147 4.89 -4.11 7.03
CA THR A 147 5.08 -4.78 8.33
C THR A 147 5.31 -3.80 9.47
N THR A 148 6.06 -2.73 9.23
CA THR A 148 6.27 -1.65 10.22
C THR A 148 4.92 -1.06 10.63
N VAL A 149 4.10 -0.69 9.65
CA VAL A 149 2.76 -0.13 9.90
C VAL A 149 1.84 -1.15 10.57
N ALA A 150 1.85 -2.41 10.11
CA ALA A 150 1.04 -3.47 10.69
C ALA A 150 1.39 -3.73 12.16
N ILE A 151 2.68 -3.76 12.52
CA ILE A 151 3.13 -3.92 13.89
C ILE A 151 2.67 -2.75 14.75
N LEU A 152 2.82 -1.51 14.27
CA LEU A 152 2.38 -0.33 15.01
C LEU A 152 0.87 -0.32 15.26
N LEU A 153 0.05 -0.66 14.25
CA LEU A 153 -1.39 -0.76 14.39
C LEU A 153 -1.80 -1.83 15.42
N VAL A 154 -1.14 -2.98 15.40
CA VAL A 154 -1.38 -4.05 16.37
C VAL A 154 -0.99 -3.60 17.79
N VAL A 155 0.14 -2.92 17.94
CA VAL A 155 0.59 -2.42 19.25
C VAL A 155 -0.43 -1.43 19.81
N VAL A 156 -0.89 -0.48 19.00
CA VAL A 156 -1.95 0.47 19.39
C VAL A 156 -3.23 -0.27 19.77
N ALA A 157 -3.67 -1.25 18.96
CA ALA A 157 -4.87 -2.03 19.25
C ALA A 157 -4.74 -2.86 20.54
N SER A 158 -3.57 -3.43 20.82
CA SER A 158 -3.30 -4.19 22.06
C SER A 158 -3.31 -3.27 23.27
N TYR A 159 -2.71 -2.08 23.14
CA TYR A 159 -2.70 -1.07 24.20
C TYR A 159 -4.10 -0.57 24.54
N ILE A 160 -4.94 -0.30 23.53
CA ILE A 160 -6.36 0.10 23.73
C ILE A 160 -7.16 -1.00 24.44
N ARG A 161 -6.84 -2.28 24.20
CA ARG A 161 -7.48 -3.42 24.88
C ARG A 161 -6.97 -3.64 26.31
N GLY A 162 -5.87 -3.02 26.69
CA GLY A 162 -5.21 -3.23 27.98
C GLY A 162 -4.41 -4.53 28.05
N ASP A 163 -4.05 -5.12 26.91
CA ASP A 163 -3.23 -6.33 26.88
C ASP A 163 -1.78 -6.01 27.24
N SER A 164 -1.19 -6.79 28.17
CA SER A 164 0.22 -6.60 28.57
C SER A 164 1.21 -7.02 27.49
N ASP A 165 0.80 -7.94 26.62
CA ASP A 165 1.59 -8.48 25.53
C ASP A 165 0.92 -8.22 24.19
N THR A 166 1.70 -7.75 23.21
CA THR A 166 1.24 -7.59 21.83
C THR A 166 1.19 -8.97 21.14
N VAL A 167 -0.01 -9.57 21.06
CA VAL A 167 -0.23 -10.90 20.47
C VAL A 167 -1.06 -10.80 19.19
N VAL A 168 -0.57 -11.40 18.11
CA VAL A 168 -1.30 -11.51 16.83
C VAL A 168 -1.45 -12.97 16.46
N TRP A 169 -2.68 -13.38 16.12
CA TRP A 169 -3.00 -14.77 15.72
C TRP A 169 -2.41 -15.83 16.67
N GLY A 170 -2.40 -15.54 17.98
CA GLY A 170 -1.91 -16.45 19.02
C GLY A 170 -0.39 -16.52 19.14
N ARG A 171 0.37 -15.56 18.59
CA ARG A 171 1.82 -15.46 18.81
C ARG A 171 2.23 -14.04 19.19
N LYS A 172 3.15 -13.93 20.14
CA LYS A 172 3.69 -12.65 20.65
C LYS A 172 4.62 -12.01 19.62
N VAL A 173 4.48 -10.70 19.42
CA VAL A 173 5.43 -9.89 18.65
C VAL A 173 6.62 -9.57 19.55
N MET A 174 7.84 -9.82 19.07
CA MET A 174 9.05 -9.50 19.82
C MET A 174 9.19 -7.99 20.02
N GLU A 175 9.60 -7.55 21.21
CA GLU A 175 9.76 -6.13 21.53
C GLU A 175 10.79 -5.43 20.62
N GLU A 176 11.83 -6.15 20.19
CA GLU A 176 12.81 -5.67 19.22
C GLU A 176 12.17 -5.24 17.90
N ASN A 177 11.20 -6.02 17.40
CA ASN A 177 10.47 -5.70 16.18
C ASN A 177 9.59 -4.46 16.36
N ILE A 178 8.98 -4.30 17.55
CA ILE A 178 8.17 -3.13 17.90
C ILE A 178 9.05 -1.88 17.93
N ARG A 179 10.18 -1.94 18.64
CA ARG A 179 11.13 -0.83 18.75
C ARG A 179 11.66 -0.42 17.37
N THR A 180 12.05 -1.39 16.55
CA THR A 180 12.52 -1.15 15.18
C THR A 180 11.44 -0.50 14.33
N ALA A 181 10.19 -0.97 14.42
CA ALA A 181 9.06 -0.40 13.70
C ALA A 181 8.82 1.07 14.10
N VAL A 182 8.84 1.38 15.39
CA VAL A 182 8.72 2.76 15.92
C VAL A 182 9.83 3.65 15.37
N VAL A 183 11.09 3.22 15.47
CA VAL A 183 12.25 4.01 15.02
C VAL A 183 12.15 4.31 13.52
N ILE A 184 11.87 3.31 12.69
CA ILE A 184 11.75 3.48 11.23
C ILE A 184 10.61 4.43 10.89
N PHE A 185 9.45 4.29 11.54
CA PHE A 185 8.28 5.12 11.27
C PHE A 185 8.52 6.59 11.62
N PHE A 186 9.02 6.88 12.82
CA PHE A 186 9.30 8.26 13.23
C PHE A 186 10.47 8.88 12.47
N PHE A 187 11.47 8.09 12.08
CA PHE A 187 12.55 8.56 11.24
C PHE A 187 12.04 9.00 9.87
N ALA A 188 11.23 8.15 9.20
CA ALA A 188 10.63 8.47 7.91
C ALA A 188 9.70 9.70 8.00
N LEU A 189 8.89 9.78 9.05
CA LEU A 189 7.97 10.90 9.25
C LEU A 189 8.73 12.23 9.47
N THR A 190 9.75 12.21 10.33
CA THR A 190 10.57 13.40 10.61
C THR A 190 11.31 13.86 9.35
N MET A 191 11.86 12.93 8.58
CA MET A 191 12.55 13.22 7.32
C MET A 191 11.60 13.81 6.27
N ALA A 192 10.40 13.22 6.09
CA ALA A 192 9.41 13.75 5.16
C ALA A 192 8.93 15.15 5.57
N PHE A 193 8.71 15.37 6.87
CA PHE A 193 8.29 16.66 7.39
C PHE A 193 9.36 17.74 7.18
N THR A 194 10.63 17.47 7.53
CA THR A 194 11.72 18.44 7.35
C THR A 194 11.96 18.73 5.87
N ALA A 195 11.93 17.72 5.00
CA ALA A 195 12.08 17.91 3.56
C ALA A 195 10.94 18.76 2.97
N THR A 196 9.70 18.55 3.42
CA THR A 196 8.54 19.35 2.98
C THR A 196 8.70 20.82 3.38
N VAL A 197 9.09 21.10 4.63
CA VAL A 197 9.32 22.47 5.10
C VAL A 197 10.44 23.16 4.31
N LEU A 198 11.54 22.45 4.04
CA LEU A 198 12.64 22.98 3.23
C LEU A 198 12.21 23.25 1.80
N LEU A 199 11.45 22.34 1.18
CA LEU A 199 10.98 22.49 -0.19
C LEU A 199 10.07 23.73 -0.33
N ILE A 200 9.09 23.87 0.57
CA ILE A 200 8.20 25.05 0.62
C ILE A 200 9.01 26.35 0.78
N SER A 201 10.03 26.33 1.63
CA SER A 201 10.86 27.51 1.88
C SER A 201 11.69 27.94 0.65
N VAL A 202 12.01 27.01 -0.25
CA VAL A 202 12.80 27.26 -1.45
C VAL A 202 11.92 27.61 -2.65
N THR A 203 10.80 26.90 -2.84
CA THR A 203 9.95 27.03 -4.04
C THR A 203 8.77 27.99 -3.86
N GLY A 204 8.27 28.16 -2.63
CA GLY A 204 7.04 28.90 -2.36
C GLY A 204 5.76 28.23 -2.87
N SER A 205 5.82 26.95 -3.26
CA SER A 205 4.68 26.18 -3.75
C SER A 205 3.67 25.85 -2.64
N PRO A 206 2.41 25.51 -2.99
CA PRO A 206 1.41 25.05 -2.03
C PRO A 206 1.87 23.84 -1.22
N LEU A 207 1.43 23.76 0.05
CA LEU A 207 1.77 22.67 0.97
C LEU A 207 1.44 21.28 0.39
N LEU A 208 0.28 21.15 -0.25
CA LEU A 208 -0.21 19.87 -0.75
C LEU A 208 0.72 19.32 -1.85
N ASP A 209 1.09 20.16 -2.83
CA ASP A 209 1.99 19.80 -3.93
C ASP A 209 3.38 19.42 -3.41
N CYS A 210 3.94 20.22 -2.49
CA CYS A 210 5.24 19.91 -1.88
C CYS A 210 5.21 18.60 -1.09
N LEU A 211 4.15 18.36 -0.33
CA LEU A 211 4.02 17.14 0.47
C LEU A 211 3.83 15.93 -0.45
N TYR A 212 3.10 16.09 -1.54
CA TYR A 212 2.92 15.06 -2.57
C TYR A 212 4.26 14.62 -3.16
N GLU A 213 5.03 15.58 -3.68
CA GLU A 213 6.37 15.37 -4.26
C GLU A 213 7.33 14.68 -3.27
N ILE A 214 7.39 15.18 -2.03
CA ILE A 214 8.29 14.60 -1.01
C ILE A 214 7.86 13.17 -0.66
N VAL A 215 6.57 12.92 -0.50
CA VAL A 215 6.07 11.57 -0.20
C VAL A 215 6.32 10.62 -1.38
N SER A 216 6.11 11.08 -2.61
CA SER A 216 6.42 10.34 -3.83
C SER A 216 7.90 9.95 -3.90
N ALA A 217 8.80 10.92 -3.67
CA ALA A 217 10.24 10.71 -3.66
C ALA A 217 10.69 9.73 -2.56
N VAL A 218 10.13 9.84 -1.35
CA VAL A 218 10.41 8.90 -0.24
C VAL A 218 9.88 7.49 -0.55
N ALA A 219 8.72 7.41 -1.21
CA ALA A 219 8.09 6.16 -1.61
C ALA A 219 8.70 5.56 -2.88
N THR A 220 9.59 6.29 -3.56
CA THR A 220 10.14 5.99 -4.89
C THR A 220 9.02 5.70 -5.90
N VAL A 221 8.01 6.56 -5.90
CA VAL A 221 6.89 6.55 -6.83
C VAL A 221 7.09 7.79 -7.69
N ASP A 222 7.44 7.63 -8.96
CA ASP A 222 7.64 8.72 -9.94
C ASP A 222 6.94 8.36 -11.25
#